data_AF-A0A143XMG6-F1
#
_entry.id   AF-A0A143XMG6-F1
#
_cell.length_a   1.000
_cell.length_b   1.000
_cell.length_c   1.000
_cell.angle_alpha   90.00
_cell.angle_beta   90.00
_cell.angle_gamma   90.00
#
_symmetry.space_group_name_H-M   'P 1'
#
loop_
_entity.id
_entity.type
_entity.pdbx_description
1 polymer ?
#
loop_
_entity_poly.entity_id
_entity_poly.type
_entity_poly.pdbx_seq_one_letter_code
_entity_poly.pdbx_strand_id
1 'polypeptide(L)'
;MMYVFICPKCGHTRMVSLLRELTCTRCNSAMANCEIDFLDWVDLGLKEREKLIHFYQQADPKDLCFYRPMPFYDHWERGYW
;
A
#
# COMPACT_ATOMS: atom_id res chain seq x y z
N MET A 1 -0.85 -11.32 7.51
CA MET A 1 -0.56 -9.88 7.32
C MET A 1 -1.39 -9.37 6.16
N MET A 2 -2.10 -8.24 6.29
CA MET A 2 -2.81 -7.60 5.17
C MET A 2 -2.14 -6.29 4.85
N TYR A 3 -1.79 -6.07 3.59
CA TYR A 3 -1.12 -4.86 3.12
C TYR A 3 -2.09 -3.94 2.42
N VAL A 4 -1.86 -2.64 2.53
CA VAL A 4 -2.63 -1.62 1.83
C VAL A 4 -1.92 -1.19 0.56
N PHE A 5 -2.66 -1.23 -0.54
CA PHE A 5 -2.26 -0.75 -1.85
C PHE A 5 -3.06 0.49 -2.21
N ILE A 6 -2.38 1.51 -2.74
CA ILE A 6 -3.00 2.74 -3.23
C ILE A 6 -2.74 2.88 -4.72
N CYS A 7 -3.80 3.19 -5.46
CA CYS A 7 -3.68 3.51 -6.86
C CYS A 7 -3.17 4.95 -7.04
N PRO A 8 -1.99 5.17 -7.65
CA PRO A 8 -1.47 6.53 -7.85
C PRO A 8 -2.32 7.35 -8.85
N LYS A 9 -3.06 6.70 -9.77
CA LYS A 9 -3.90 7.44 -10.73
C LYS A 9 -5.22 7.96 -10.16
N CYS A 10 -5.91 7.17 -9.34
CA CYS A 10 -7.27 7.48 -8.90
C CYS A 10 -7.45 7.48 -7.38
N GLY A 11 -6.39 7.21 -6.61
CA GLY A 11 -6.43 7.16 -5.15
C GLY A 11 -7.21 6.00 -4.55
N HIS A 12 -7.71 5.07 -5.38
CA HIS A 12 -8.44 3.91 -4.87
C HIS A 12 -7.51 3.03 -4.05
N THR A 13 -7.98 2.61 -2.87
CA THR A 13 -7.23 1.77 -1.93
C THR A 13 -7.76 0.34 -1.95
N ARG A 14 -6.87 -0.65 -1.87
CA ARG A 14 -7.25 -2.07 -1.71
C ARG A 14 -6.35 -2.74 -0.68
N MET A 15 -6.90 -3.70 0.04
CA MET A 15 -6.16 -4.50 1.02
C MET A 15 -6.01 -5.92 0.51
N VAL A 16 -4.78 -6.45 0.55
CA VAL A 16 -4.48 -7.82 0.10
C VAL A 16 -3.44 -8.47 1.00
N SER A 17 -3.53 -9.78 1.21
CA SER A 17 -2.64 -10.52 2.11
C SER A 17 -1.35 -11.02 1.46
N LEU A 18 -1.44 -11.50 0.21
CA LEU A 18 -0.36 -12.26 -0.44
C LEU A 18 0.06 -11.71 -1.81
N LEU A 19 -0.69 -10.76 -2.36
CA LEU A 19 -0.43 -10.24 -3.70
C LEU A 19 0.70 -9.21 -3.64
N ARG A 20 1.76 -9.46 -4.43
CA ARG A 20 2.89 -8.54 -4.60
C ARG A 20 2.58 -7.41 -5.59
N GLU A 21 1.74 -7.72 -6.57
CA GLU A 21 1.31 -6.78 -7.60
C GLU A 21 -0.21 -6.80 -7.68
N LEU A 22 -0.80 -5.61 -7.81
CA LEU A 22 -2.23 -5.44 -7.83
C LEU A 22 -2.63 -4.43 -8.91
N THR A 23 -3.64 -4.78 -9.69
CA THR A 23 -4.27 -3.87 -10.63
C THR A 23 -5.46 -3.18 -9.97
N CYS A 24 -5.59 -1.88 -10.24
CA CYS A 24 -6.71 -1.09 -9.75
C CYS A 24 -7.99 -1.52 -10.45
N THR A 25 -9.02 -1.85 -9.68
CA THR A 25 -10.34 -2.23 -10.21
C THR A 25 -11.10 -1.07 -10.85
N ARG A 26 -10.69 0.19 -10.61
CA ARG A 26 -11.34 1.37 -11.18
C ARG A 26 -10.72 1.85 -12.49
N CYS A 27 -9.40 1.81 -12.61
CA CYS A 27 -8.70 2.40 -13.75
C CYS A 27 -7.67 1.47 -14.40
N ASN A 28 -7.62 0.20 -13.98
CA ASN A 28 -6.72 -0.84 -14.48
C ASN A 28 -5.22 -0.52 -14.43
N SER A 29 -4.80 0.55 -13.75
CA SER A 29 -3.37 0.82 -13.53
C SER A 29 -2.80 -0.02 -12.40
N ALA A 30 -1.48 -0.21 -12.41
CA ALA A 30 -0.76 -0.80 -11.29
C ALA A 30 -0.98 0.03 -10.00
N MET A 31 -1.18 -0.66 -8.88
CA MET A 31 -1.33 -0.06 -7.55
C MET A 31 -0.03 -0.17 -6.76
N ALA A 32 0.33 0.91 -6.06
CA ALA A 32 1.53 0.98 -5.24
C ALA A 32 1.27 0.31 -3.90
N ASN A 33 2.21 -0.50 -3.43
CA ASN A 33 2.22 -0.98 -2.06
C ASN A 33 2.61 0.17 -1.13
N CYS A 34 1.83 0.41 -0.08
CA CYS A 34 2.13 1.47 0.88
C CYS A 34 3.07 1.03 2.00
N GLU A 35 3.45 -0.25 2.08
CA GLU A 35 4.24 -0.85 3.15
C GLU A 35 3.62 -0.68 4.56
N ILE A 36 2.34 -0.32 4.60
CA ILE A 36 1.55 -0.14 5.83
C ILE A 36 0.67 -1.39 6.02
N ASP A 37 0.65 -1.92 7.24
CA ASP A 37 -0.27 -3.00 7.61
C ASP A 37 -1.70 -2.48 7.70
N PHE A 38 -2.68 -3.36 7.53
CA PHE A 38 -4.08 -3.03 7.69
C PHE A 38 -4.38 -2.45 9.08
N LEU A 39 -3.77 -2.97 10.14
CA LEU A 39 -3.99 -2.45 11.50
C LEU A 39 -3.58 -0.98 11.60
N ASP A 40 -2.36 -0.65 11.18
CA ASP A 40 -1.85 0.72 11.13
C ASP A 40 -2.75 1.61 10.24
N TRP A 41 -3.22 1.09 9.10
CA TRP A 41 -4.12 1.83 8.23
C TRP A 41 -5.48 2.12 8.88
N VAL A 42 -6.03 1.18 9.65
CA VAL A 42 -7.28 1.36 10.38
C VAL A 42 -7.11 2.41 11.48
N ASP A 43 -5.95 2.45 12.12
CA ASP A 43 -5.62 3.44 13.15
C ASP A 43 -5.41 4.85 12.59
N LEU A 44 -5.03 4.99 11.31
CA LEU A 44 -4.96 6.30 10.66
C LEU A 44 -6.32 6.98 10.59
N GLY A 45 -6.37 8.26 10.98
CA GLY A 45 -7.54 9.10 10.83
C GLY A 45 -7.85 9.40 9.35
N LEU A 46 -9.10 9.80 9.05
CA LEU A 46 -9.54 10.10 7.68
C LEU A 46 -8.62 11.12 6.98
N LYS A 47 -8.25 12.21 7.68
CA LYS A 47 -7.35 13.25 7.13
C LYS A 47 -5.95 12.72 6.82
N GLU A 48 -5.46 11.76 7.59
CA GLU A 48 -4.13 11.18 7.38
C GLU A 48 -4.14 10.23 6.19
N ARG A 49 -5.20 9.44 6.05
CA ARG A 49 -5.41 8.60 4.87
C ARG A 49 -5.51 9.43 3.60
N GLU A 50 -6.24 10.54 3.62
CA GLU A 50 -6.33 11.47 2.49
C GLU A 50 -4.97 12.06 2.11
N LYS A 51 -4.17 12.48 3.10
CA LYS A 51 -2.79 12.94 2.87
C LYS A 51 -1.93 11.86 2.24
N LEU A 52 -2.04 10.62 2.72
CA LEU A 52 -1.28 9.49 2.17
C LEU A 52 -1.70 9.25 0.72
N ILE A 53 -3.01 9.18 0.44
CA ILE A 53 -3.52 9.01 -0.93
C ILE A 53 -3.01 10.13 -1.84
N HIS A 54 -3.08 11.39 -1.40
CA HIS A 54 -2.58 12.52 -2.16
C HIS A 54 -1.07 12.45 -2.42
N PHE A 55 -0.29 12.03 -1.44
CA PHE A 55 1.15 11.80 -1.61
C PHE A 55 1.42 10.77 -2.71
N TYR A 56 0.73 9.63 -2.68
CA TYR A 56 0.88 8.57 -3.68
C TYR A 56 0.38 8.99 -5.07
N GLN A 57 -0.53 9.96 -5.17
CA GLN A 57 -0.97 10.51 -6.45
C GLN A 57 0.03 11.51 -7.06
N GLN A 58 0.79 12.21 -6.23
CA GLN A 58 1.78 13.20 -6.66
C GLN A 58 3.18 12.62 -6.86
N ALA A 59 3.49 11.51 -6.18
CA ALA A 59 4.78 10.85 -6.29
C ALA A 59 5.00 10.23 -7.68
N ASP A 60 6.23 10.31 -8.16
CA ASP A 60 6.62 9.64 -9.39
C ASP A 60 6.55 8.11 -9.20
N PRO A 61 6.01 7.34 -10.17
CA PRO A 61 5.87 5.89 -10.04
C PRO A 61 7.16 5.12 -9.76
N LYS A 62 8.32 5.74 -10.03
CA LYS A 62 9.66 5.17 -9.77
C LYS A 62 10.05 5.22 -8.29
N ASP A 63 9.54 6.21 -7.56
CA ASP A 63 9.81 6.41 -6.13
C ASP A 63 8.82 5.64 -5.24
N LEU A 64 7.72 5.19 -5.84
CA LEU A 64 6.73 4.34 -5.21
C LEU A 64 7.25 2.90 -5.09
N CYS A 65 6.94 2.22 -3.97
CA CYS A 65 7.49 0.90 -3.61
C CYS A 65 7.13 -0.28 -4.53
N PHE A 66 6.70 -0.05 -5.77
CA PHE A 66 6.49 -1.07 -6.79
C PHE A 66 7.73 -1.95 -7.04
N TYR A 67 8.93 -1.40 -6.88
CA TYR A 67 10.19 -2.04 -7.30
C TYR A 67 11.09 -2.50 -6.16
N ARG A 68 10.71 -2.25 -4.91
CA ARG A 68 11.45 -2.85 -3.79
C ARG A 68 10.99 -4.30 -3.65
N PRO A 69 11.89 -5.29 -3.69
CA PRO A 69 11.50 -6.63 -3.31
C PRO A 69 10.91 -6.52 -1.91
N MET A 70 9.61 -6.82 -1.78
CA MET A 70 8.94 -6.84 -0.48
C MET A 70 9.88 -7.58 0.47
N PRO A 71 10.31 -6.99 1.60
CA PRO A 71 11.16 -7.70 2.54
C PRO A 71 10.50 -9.04 2.75
N PHE A 72 11.27 -10.11 2.59
CA PHE A 72 10.80 -11.45 2.90
C PHE A 72 10.51 -11.39 4.40
N TYR A 73 9.29 -11.01 4.78
CA TYR A 73 8.93 -10.80 6.17
C TYR A 73 8.80 -12.20 6.76
N ASP A 74 9.95 -12.76 7.14
CA ASP A 74 10.01 -13.84 8.10
C ASP A 74 9.19 -13.37 9.31
N HIS A 75 8.18 -14.15 9.65
CA HIS A 75 7.28 -13.91 10.78
C HIS A 75 7.99 -13.52 12.10
N TRP A 76 9.30 -13.82 12.22
CA TRP A 76 10.16 -13.49 13.36
C TRP A 76 10.48 -12.00 13.52
N GLU A 77 10.52 -11.19 12.46
CA GLU A 77 10.99 -9.79 12.57
C GLU A 77 9.97 -8.83 13.20
N ARG A 78 8.68 -9.18 13.24
CA ARG A 78 7.64 -8.31 13.83
C ARG A 78 7.20 -8.71 15.24
N GLY A 79 7.77 -9.78 15.81
CA GLY A 79 7.56 -10.11 17.23
C GLY A 79 6.10 -10.34 17.65
N TYR A 80 5.22 -10.73 16.73
CA TYR A 80 3.87 -11.16 17.08
C TYR A 80 3.95 -12.60 17.60
N TRP A 81 4.05 -12.73 18.92
CA TRP A 81 3.90 -13.99 19.67
C TRP A 81 2.43 -14.43 19.72
#